data_AF-A0A2K0WS91-F1
#
_entry.id   AF-A0A2K0WS91-F1
#
_cell.length_a   1.000
_cell.length_b   1.000
_cell.length_c   1.000
_cell.angle_alpha   90.00
_cell.angle_beta   90.00
_cell.angle_gamma   90.00
#
_symmetry.space_group_name_H-M   'P 1'
#
loop_
_entity.id
_entity.type
_entity.pdbx_description
1 polymer ?
#
loop_
_entity_poly.entity_id
_entity_poly.type
_entity_poly.pdbx_seq_one_letter_code
_entity_poly.pdbx_strand_id
1 'polypeptide(L)'
;MFPKTEGNTQFEHSNRGVIMAAYTFEQDATILGSLSLDRQIQIAAENLNRIFPEAKSLDLLEAGASQVFPADELAGGSAFCYFGEQASFTHGWIQGAFEAGLRCVQQIWSVAVEGKAQ
;
A
#
# COMPACT_ATOMS: atom_id res chain seq x y z
N MET A 1 -9.57 11.56 -12.83
CA MET A 1 -9.94 10.63 -13.91
C MET A 1 -8.72 10.49 -14.81
N PHE A 2 -8.19 9.28 -15.00
CA PHE A 2 -7.05 9.08 -15.90
C PHE A 2 -7.40 9.61 -17.30
N PRO A 3 -6.55 10.44 -17.92
CA PRO A 3 -6.87 11.00 -19.22
C PRO A 3 -7.01 9.85 -20.22
N LYS A 4 -8.17 9.76 -20.87
CA LYS A 4 -8.35 8.92 -22.05
C LYS A 4 -7.55 9.58 -23.17
N THR A 5 -6.30 9.16 -23.34
CA THR A 5 -5.47 9.61 -24.44
C THR A 5 -5.98 9.02 -25.75
N GLU A 6 -5.99 9.82 -26.80
CA GLU A 6 -6.32 9.36 -28.14
C GLU A 6 -5.31 8.28 -28.57
N GLY A 7 -5.80 7.16 -29.11
CA GLY A 7 -4.97 5.99 -29.43
C GLY A 7 -4.55 5.13 -28.23
N ASN A 8 -5.21 5.24 -27.07
CA ASN A 8 -4.91 4.38 -25.92
C ASN A 8 -5.29 2.92 -26.20
N THR A 9 -4.29 2.05 -26.20
CA THR A 9 -4.42 0.61 -26.44
C THR A 9 -4.49 -0.25 -25.17
N GLN A 10 -4.50 0.34 -23.97
CA GLN A 10 -4.49 -0.38 -22.68
C GLN A 10 -5.64 -1.39 -22.51
N PHE A 11 -6.73 -1.22 -23.25
CA PHE A 11 -7.90 -2.11 -23.21
C PHE A 11 -8.06 -2.96 -24.48
N GLU A 12 -7.09 -2.97 -25.40
CA GLU A 12 -7.20 -3.74 -26.66
C GLU A 12 -7.37 -5.24 -26.45
N HIS A 13 -6.83 -5.77 -25.35
CA HIS A 13 -6.79 -7.21 -25.08
C HIS A 13 -7.73 -7.65 -23.96
N SER A 14 -8.38 -6.72 -23.25
CA SER A 14 -9.30 -7.03 -22.15
C SER A 14 -10.19 -5.84 -21.79
N ASN A 15 -11.43 -6.15 -21.43
CA ASN A 15 -12.38 -5.20 -20.83
C ASN A 15 -12.35 -5.23 -19.29
N ARG A 16 -11.41 -5.96 -18.68
CA ARG A 16 -11.27 -6.11 -17.23
C ARG A 16 -10.26 -5.12 -16.68
N GLY A 17 -10.49 -4.67 -15.45
CA GLY A 17 -9.59 -3.80 -14.71
C GLY A 17 -9.66 -4.08 -13.21
N VAL A 18 -8.67 -3.57 -12.48
CA VAL A 18 -8.64 -3.61 -11.02
C VAL A 18 -8.76 -2.18 -10.50
N ILE A 19 -9.54 -2.01 -9.44
CA ILE A 19 -9.71 -0.73 -8.75
C ILE A 19 -9.33 -0.93 -7.29
N MET A 20 -8.56 0.00 -6.73
CA MET A 20 -8.37 0.10 -5.29
C MET A 20 -9.63 0.74 -4.69
N ALA A 21 -10.61 -0.10 -4.31
CA ALA A 21 -11.93 0.34 -3.86
C ALA A 21 -11.92 0.96 -2.45
N ALA A 22 -10.95 0.56 -1.61
CA ALA A 22 -10.74 1.13 -0.29
C ALA A 22 -9.23 1.25 -0.02
N TYR A 23 -8.82 2.41 0.47
CA TYR A 23 -7.48 2.67 1.00
C TYR A 23 -7.62 3.61 2.19
N THR A 24 -7.51 3.05 3.39
CA THR A 24 -7.81 3.74 4.65
C THR A 24 -6.72 3.46 5.67
N PHE A 25 -6.68 4.28 6.72
CA PHE A 25 -5.71 4.18 7.82
C PHE A 25 -6.43 4.16 9.17
N GLU A 26 -5.65 3.95 10.23
CA GLU A 26 -6.08 4.10 11.62
C GLU A 26 -7.36 3.32 11.97
N GLN A 27 -8.36 3.98 12.56
CA GLN A 27 -9.59 3.35 13.03
C GLN A 27 -10.38 2.71 11.89
N ASP A 28 -10.45 3.37 10.73
CA ASP A 28 -11.16 2.84 9.57
C ASP A 28 -10.51 1.56 9.05
N ALA A 29 -9.18 1.54 8.97
CA ALA A 29 -8.42 0.35 8.58
C ALA A 29 -8.57 -0.78 9.62
N THR A 30 -8.64 -0.44 10.91
CA THR A 30 -8.84 -1.41 12.00
C THR A 30 -10.21 -2.06 11.91
N ILE A 31 -11.27 -1.26 11.70
CA ILE A 31 -12.65 -1.75 11.57
C ILE A 31 -12.76 -2.65 10.35
N LEU A 32 -12.31 -2.19 9.19
CA LEU A 32 -12.37 -2.97 7.96
C LEU A 32 -11.54 -4.25 8.08
N GLY A 33 -10.32 -4.15 8.58
CA GLY A 33 -9.39 -5.27 8.74
C GLY A 33 -9.85 -6.33 9.74
N SER A 34 -10.77 -6.01 10.65
CA SER A 34 -11.36 -6.98 11.59
C SER A 34 -12.35 -7.95 10.95
N LEU A 35 -12.82 -7.66 9.73
CA LEU A 35 -13.79 -8.48 9.01
C LEU A 35 -13.13 -9.63 8.26
N SER A 36 -13.90 -10.65 7.86
CA SER A 36 -13.42 -11.67 6.93
C SER A 36 -13.12 -11.06 5.55
N LEU A 37 -12.20 -11.67 4.79
CA LEU A 37 -11.81 -11.20 3.45
C LEU A 37 -13.03 -10.95 2.54
N ASP A 38 -13.99 -11.89 2.49
CA ASP A 38 -15.20 -11.74 1.68
C ASP A 38 -16.03 -10.52 2.09
N ARG A 39 -16.13 -10.23 3.39
CA ARG A 39 -16.85 -9.05 3.88
C ARG A 39 -16.08 -7.75 3.62
N GLN A 40 -14.76 -7.77 3.67
CA GLN A 40 -13.93 -6.62 3.30
C GLN A 40 -14.17 -6.22 1.84
N ILE A 41 -14.12 -7.21 0.94
CA ILE A 41 -14.37 -7.01 -0.51
C ILE A 41 -15.80 -6.53 -0.75
N GLN A 42 -16.78 -7.20 -0.14
CA GLN A 42 -18.19 -6.88 -0.34
C GLN A 42 -18.54 -5.46 0.13
N ILE A 43 -18.09 -5.04 1.31
CA ILE A 43 -18.33 -3.69 1.83
C ILE A 43 -17.64 -2.64 0.95
N ALA A 44 -16.42 -2.90 0.48
CA ALA A 44 -15.72 -2.00 -0.42
C ALA A 44 -16.50 -1.83 -1.75
N ALA A 45 -17.03 -2.92 -2.31
CA ALA A 45 -17.85 -2.89 -3.52
C ALA A 45 -19.20 -2.19 -3.32
N GLU A 46 -19.87 -2.42 -2.19
CA GLU A 46 -21.13 -1.75 -1.80
C GLU A 46 -20.94 -0.24 -1.65
N ASN A 47 -19.87 0.18 -0.96
CA ASN A 47 -19.52 1.59 -0.80
C ASN A 47 -19.17 2.24 -2.15
N LEU A 48 -18.40 1.56 -3.00
CA LEU A 48 -18.08 2.02 -4.35
C LEU A 48 -19.36 2.20 -5.17
N ASN A 49 -20.30 1.26 -5.11
CA ASN A 49 -21.57 1.34 -5.84
C ASN A 49 -22.45 2.48 -5.34
N ARG A 50 -22.44 2.73 -4.02
CA ARG A 50 -23.19 3.82 -3.40
C ARG A 50 -22.68 5.19 -3.81
N ILE A 51 -21.37 5.37 -3.92
CA ILE A 51 -20.74 6.65 -4.27
C ILE A 51 -20.71 6.84 -5.80
N PHE A 52 -20.45 5.77 -6.55
CA PHE A 52 -20.30 5.77 -8.01
C PHE A 52 -21.15 4.65 -8.65
N PRO A 53 -22.49 4.81 -8.70
CA PRO A 53 -23.38 3.75 -9.20
C PRO A 53 -23.10 3.35 -10.65
N GLU A 54 -22.63 4.30 -11.48
CA GLU A 54 -22.26 4.03 -12.87
C GLU A 54 -21.05 3.09 -13.02
N ALA A 55 -20.25 2.91 -11.95
CA ALA A 55 -19.16 1.94 -11.95
C ALA A 55 -19.66 0.49 -11.88
N LYS A 56 -20.94 0.27 -11.50
CA LYS A 56 -21.61 -1.04 -11.43
C LYS A 56 -20.78 -2.07 -10.67
N SER A 57 -20.17 -1.65 -9.56
CA SER A 57 -19.18 -2.47 -8.86
C SER A 57 -19.75 -3.77 -8.30
N LEU A 58 -21.05 -3.85 -7.99
CA LEU A 58 -21.67 -5.10 -7.55
C LEU A 58 -21.93 -6.07 -8.71
N ASP A 59 -22.30 -5.56 -9.89
CA ASP A 59 -22.61 -6.40 -11.06
C ASP A 59 -21.35 -6.91 -11.77
N LEU A 60 -20.26 -6.13 -11.68
CA LEU A 60 -18.99 -6.41 -12.36
C LEU A 60 -17.93 -7.01 -11.43
N LEU A 61 -18.24 -7.24 -10.15
CA LEU A 61 -17.30 -7.86 -9.21
C LEU A 61 -17.11 -9.34 -9.54
N GLU A 62 -15.92 -9.68 -9.99
CA GLU A 62 -15.55 -11.07 -10.26
C GLU A 62 -14.67 -11.68 -9.16
N ALA A 63 -13.81 -10.86 -8.56
CA ALA A 63 -12.88 -11.26 -7.49
C ALA A 63 -12.37 -10.03 -6.74
N GLY A 64 -11.82 -10.22 -5.55
CA GLY A 64 -11.17 -9.17 -4.78
C GLY A 64 -10.00 -9.68 -3.95
N ALA A 65 -9.18 -8.74 -3.51
CA ALA A 65 -8.08 -8.97 -2.58
C ALA A 65 -8.04 -7.82 -1.58
N SER A 66 -7.52 -8.09 -0.38
CA SER A 66 -7.34 -7.09 0.66
C SER A 66 -6.06 -7.36 1.42
N GLN A 67 -5.33 -6.29 1.74
CA GLN A 67 -4.11 -6.33 2.52
C GLN A 67 -4.30 -5.49 3.78
N VAL A 68 -4.15 -6.12 4.94
CA VAL A 68 -4.27 -5.47 6.25
C VAL A 68 -2.89 -5.43 6.89
N PHE A 69 -2.14 -4.35 6.64
CA PHE A 69 -0.75 -4.23 7.11
C PHE A 69 -0.56 -4.49 8.60
N PRO A 70 -1.43 -4.01 9.53
CA PRO A 70 -1.29 -4.32 10.95
C PRO A 70 -1.40 -5.82 11.30
N ALA A 71 -2.03 -6.63 10.45
CA ALA A 71 -2.19 -8.07 10.66
C ALA A 71 -1.13 -8.90 9.91
N ASP A 72 -0.29 -8.26 9.09
CA ASP A 72 0.80 -8.91 8.37
C ASP A 72 2.01 -9.08 9.30
N GLU A 73 2.51 -10.30 9.44
CA GLU A 73 3.63 -10.64 10.34
C GLU A 73 4.90 -9.85 10.03
N LEU A 74 5.12 -9.50 8.76
CA LEU A 74 6.35 -8.83 8.30
C LEU A 74 6.19 -7.31 8.16
N ALA A 75 5.01 -6.76 8.42
CA ALA A 75 4.77 -5.32 8.35
C ALA A 75 4.13 -4.72 9.62
N GLY A 76 3.19 -5.44 10.24
CA GLY A 76 2.21 -4.87 11.16
C GLY A 76 2.79 -4.48 12.51
N GLY A 77 3.26 -3.23 12.65
CA GLY A 77 3.66 -2.55 13.90
C GLY A 77 4.74 -3.23 14.77
N SER A 78 5.05 -4.48 14.47
CA SER A 78 5.94 -5.43 15.13
C SER A 78 7.11 -5.82 14.23
N ALA A 79 7.05 -5.45 12.94
CA ALA A 79 8.16 -5.49 12.02
C ALA A 79 9.26 -4.55 12.52
N PHE A 80 10.14 -5.10 13.35
CA PHE A 80 11.23 -4.36 13.93
C PHE A 80 12.37 -4.31 12.92
N CYS A 81 12.64 -3.13 12.36
CA CYS A 81 13.80 -2.89 11.51
C CYS A 81 14.60 -1.70 12.06
N TYR A 82 15.90 -1.88 12.28
CA TYR A 82 16.78 -0.79 12.76
C TYR A 82 17.04 0.28 11.69
N PHE A 83 16.87 -0.07 10.41
CA PHE A 83 17.21 0.78 9.26
C PHE A 83 16.03 0.92 8.28
N GLY A 84 14.80 0.79 8.78
CA GLY A 84 13.58 0.98 8.00
C GLY A 84 13.19 2.45 7.84
N GLU A 85 12.06 2.70 7.18
CA GLU A 85 11.52 4.06 7.00
C GLU A 85 11.40 4.81 8.33
N GLN A 86 11.11 4.10 9.42
CA GLN A 86 10.92 4.64 10.75
C GLN A 86 12.17 5.28 11.35
N ALA A 87 13.34 5.02 10.77
CA ALA A 87 14.59 5.67 11.15
C ALA A 87 14.84 6.98 10.38
N SER A 88 13.94 7.40 9.48
CA SER A 88 14.01 8.64 8.71
C SER A 88 12.93 9.64 9.13
N PHE A 89 12.93 10.84 8.54
CA PHE A 89 11.84 11.81 8.69
C PHE A 89 10.74 11.66 7.63
N THR A 90 10.79 10.62 6.80
CA THR A 90 9.85 10.39 5.69
C THR A 90 9.02 9.12 5.91
N HIS A 91 8.28 9.11 7.04
CA HIS A 91 7.42 7.99 7.42
C HIS A 91 6.36 7.65 6.38
N GLY A 92 6.10 6.36 6.16
CA GLY A 92 5.19 5.88 5.13
C GLY A 92 5.72 5.98 3.69
N TRP A 93 6.99 6.38 3.48
CA TRP A 93 7.60 6.48 2.15
C TRP A 93 8.77 5.52 1.98
N ILE A 94 8.87 4.93 0.78
CA ILE A 94 10.02 4.13 0.34
C ILE A 94 11.32 4.95 0.42
N GLN A 95 11.24 6.26 0.15
CA GLN A 95 12.34 7.20 0.29
C GLN A 95 13.00 7.13 1.67
N GLY A 96 12.21 7.00 2.73
CA GLY A 96 12.71 6.93 4.10
C GLY A 96 13.53 5.68 4.37
N ALA A 97 13.10 4.54 3.81
CA ALA A 97 13.86 3.31 3.88
C ALA A 97 15.21 3.44 3.15
N PHE A 98 15.24 4.09 1.99
CA PHE A 98 16.51 4.35 1.28
C PHE A 98 17.43 5.29 2.05
N GLU A 99 16.90 6.39 2.60
CA GLU A 99 17.67 7.33 3.41
C GLU A 99 18.31 6.64 4.63
N ALA A 100 17.51 5.88 5.38
CA ALA A 100 17.98 5.17 6.56
C ALA A 100 19.05 4.11 6.20
N GLY A 101 18.83 3.33 5.15
CA GLY A 101 19.77 2.31 4.69
C GLY A 101 21.10 2.89 4.21
N LEU A 102 21.07 3.96 3.40
CA LEU A 102 22.29 4.60 2.88
C LEU A 102 23.13 5.22 4.01
N ARG A 103 22.49 5.89 4.97
CA ARG A 103 23.17 6.45 6.14
C ARG A 103 23.81 5.36 7.00
N CYS A 104 23.14 4.23 7.19
CA CYS A 104 23.69 3.07 7.90
C CYS A 104 24.97 2.56 7.23
N VAL A 105 24.93 2.34 5.91
CA VAL A 105 26.11 1.90 5.15
C VAL A 105 27.24 2.92 5.24
N GLN A 106 26.94 4.22 5.14
CA GLN A 106 27.93 5.28 5.26
C GLN A 106 28.63 5.28 6.64
N GLN A 107 27.86 5.09 7.71
CA GLN A 107 28.41 5.02 9.07
C GLN A 107 29.29 3.78 9.28
N ILE A 108 28.84 2.61 8.82
CA ILE A 108 29.63 1.37 8.86
C ILE A 108 30.93 1.55 8.09
N TRP A 109 30.86 2.10 6.88
CA TRP A 109 32.03 2.35 6.03
C TRP A 109 33.03 3.30 6.69
N SER A 110 32.55 4.43 7.24
CA SER A 110 33.39 5.42 7.92
C SER A 110 34.17 4.80 9.08
N VAL A 111 33.53 3.96 9.89
CA VAL A 111 34.19 3.27 11.00
C VAL A 111 35.20 2.24 10.49
N ALA A 112 34.81 1.42 9.51
CA ALA A 112 35.63 0.31 9.01
C ALA A 112 36.89 0.78 8.27
N VAL A 113 36.82 1.90 7.55
CA VAL A 113 37.91 2.37 6.68
C VAL A 113 38.68 3.54 7.28
N GLU A 114 38.01 4.47 7.93
CA GLU A 114 38.66 5.69 8.43
C GLU A 114 39.04 5.61 9.91
N GLY A 115 38.61 4.58 10.65
CA GLY A 115 38.81 4.49 12.10
C GLY A 115 38.14 5.63 12.89
N LYS A 116 37.26 6.39 12.24
CA LYS A 116 36.49 7.48 12.86
C LYS A 116 35.13 6.93 13.26
N ALA A 117 35.00 6.60 14.54
CA ALA A 117 33.68 6.59 15.18
C ALA A 117 33.21 8.05 15.30
N GLN A 118 31.99 8.32 14.83
CA GLN A 118 31.33 9.62 15.00
C GLN A 118 31.00 9.86 16.47
#